data_AF-A0A2I0V8J9-F1
#
_entry.id   AF-A0A2I0V8J9-F1
#
_cell.length_a   1.000
_cell.length_b   1.000
_cell.length_c   1.000
_cell.angle_alpha   90.00
_cell.angle_beta   90.00
_cell.angle_gamma   90.00
#
_symmetry.space_group_name_H-M   'P 1'
#
loop_
_entity.id
_entity.type
_entity.pdbx_description
1 polymer ?
#
loop_
_entity_poly.entity_id
_entity_poly.type
_entity_poly.pdbx_seq_one_letter_code
_entity_poly.pdbx_strand_id
1 'polypeptide(L)'
;MAPLIDISQWRKGSQWFEVDRTVATHMVQDTLYYLAFKVFCKPPCYVDEHYFPTLLHIETSSLIANRTITLTDWSRGGSHPATFGEADISEEFFKRILDGQDCLYNGQNSSICVLFARKFAPSALQPLLHLASTVLGFT
;
A
#
# COMPACT_ATOMS: atom_id res chain seq x y z
N MET A 1 6.86 -20.89 8.83
CA MET A 1 6.80 -21.68 7.58
C MET A 1 8.19 -22.18 7.17
N ALA A 2 9.08 -22.38 8.14
CA ALA A 2 10.40 -22.97 7.91
C ALA A 2 10.26 -24.45 7.51
N PRO A 3 11.21 -25.02 6.73
CA PRO A 3 12.42 -24.35 6.22
C PRO A 3 12.18 -23.55 4.93
N LEU A 4 10.99 -23.61 4.33
CA LEU A 4 10.72 -23.00 3.03
C LEU A 4 10.81 -21.46 3.05
N ILE A 5 10.28 -20.83 4.10
CA ILE A 5 10.36 -19.39 4.33
C ILE A 5 11.03 -19.17 5.68
N ASP A 6 12.21 -18.55 5.66
CA ASP A 6 12.90 -18.11 6.86
C ASP A 6 12.25 -16.85 7.45
N ILE A 7 12.39 -16.63 8.76
CA ILE A 7 11.84 -15.45 9.43
C ILE A 7 12.40 -14.14 8.85
N SER A 8 13.65 -14.15 8.40
CA SER A 8 14.32 -13.01 7.75
C SER A 8 13.72 -12.67 6.38
N GLN A 9 13.10 -13.63 5.71
CA GLN A 9 12.42 -13.45 4.42
C GLN A 9 10.95 -13.07 4.59
N TRP A 10 10.36 -13.36 5.74
CA TRP A 10 8.95 -13.11 5.99
C TRP A 10 8.65 -11.60 5.96
N ARG A 11 7.65 -11.21 5.17
CA ARG A 11 7.24 -9.82 5.02
C ARG A 11 5.76 -9.66 5.34
N LYS A 12 5.44 -8.49 5.88
CA LYS A 12 4.10 -7.94 6.01
C LYS A 12 4.03 -6.67 5.18
N GLY A 13 2.94 -6.48 4.43
CA GLY A 13 2.75 -5.33 3.56
C GLY A 13 1.29 -4.88 3.49
N SER A 14 1.03 -3.95 2.56
CA SER A 14 -0.31 -3.44 2.26
C SER A 14 -1.07 -4.43 1.37
N GLN A 15 -2.37 -4.61 1.63
CA GLN A 15 -3.30 -5.29 0.71
C GLN A 15 -3.53 -4.50 -0.58
N TRP A 16 -3.25 -3.19 -0.56
CA TRP A 16 -3.41 -2.27 -1.68
C TRP A 16 -2.04 -2.05 -2.32
N PHE A 17 -1.86 -2.56 -3.53
CA PHE A 17 -0.62 -2.46 -4.28
C PHE A 17 -0.93 -2.42 -5.78
N GLU A 18 0.05 -1.98 -6.55
CA GLU A 18 0.07 -2.11 -8.00
C GLU A 18 1.21 -3.06 -8.39
N VAL A 19 1.06 -3.71 -9.53
CA VAL A 19 2.10 -4.57 -10.11
C VAL A 19 2.11 -4.38 -11.61
N ASP A 20 3.30 -4.46 -12.20
CA ASP A 20 3.42 -4.59 -13.64
C ASP A 20 3.09 -6.03 -14.08
N ARG A 21 3.07 -6.24 -15.40
CA ARG A 21 2.75 -7.54 -15.98
C ARG A 21 3.78 -8.62 -15.63
N THR A 22 5.04 -8.25 -15.48
CA THR A 22 6.14 -9.19 -15.17
C THR A 22 5.93 -9.75 -13.77
N VAL A 23 5.78 -8.86 -12.77
CA VAL A 23 5.51 -9.23 -11.37
C VAL A 23 4.18 -9.98 -11.25
N ALA A 24 3.13 -9.54 -11.94
CA ALA A 24 1.86 -10.26 -11.95
C ALA A 24 1.99 -11.70 -12.47
N THR A 25 2.85 -11.94 -13.46
CA THR A 25 3.12 -13.29 -13.97
C THR A 25 3.76 -14.18 -12.91
N HIS A 26 4.74 -13.68 -12.16
CA HIS A 26 5.31 -14.40 -11.02
C HIS A 26 4.27 -14.76 -9.95
N MET A 27 3.35 -13.82 -9.66
CA MET A 27 2.29 -14.05 -8.67
C MET A 27 1.32 -15.15 -9.07
N VAL A 28 0.88 -15.19 -10.34
CA VAL A 28 -0.09 -16.20 -10.81
C VAL A 28 0.55 -17.56 -11.09
N GLN A 29 1.86 -17.60 -11.31
CA GLN A 29 2.62 -18.84 -11.51
C GLN A 29 2.95 -19.54 -10.19
N ASP A 30 2.95 -18.84 -9.06
CA ASP A 30 3.34 -19.45 -7.80
C ASP A 30 2.35 -20.52 -7.33
N THR A 31 2.88 -21.72 -7.14
CA THR A 31 2.19 -22.84 -6.49
C THR A 31 2.84 -23.22 -5.17
N LEU A 32 4.10 -22.85 -4.93
CA LEU A 32 4.89 -23.34 -3.81
C LEU A 32 4.61 -22.53 -2.54
N TYR A 33 4.75 -21.21 -2.61
CA TYR A 33 4.56 -20.34 -1.47
C TYR A 33 3.07 -20.22 -1.12
N TYR A 34 2.19 -20.18 -2.13
CA TYR A 34 0.73 -20.24 -1.95
C TYR A 34 0.32 -21.43 -1.08
N LEU A 35 0.82 -22.64 -1.36
CA LEU A 35 0.48 -23.82 -0.58
C LEU A 35 0.98 -23.72 0.87
N ALA A 36 2.18 -23.18 1.08
CA ALA A 36 2.72 -22.96 2.43
C ALA A 36 1.85 -21.96 3.21
N PHE A 37 1.48 -20.83 2.62
CA PHE A 37 0.58 -19.86 3.24
C PHE A 37 -0.81 -20.45 3.49
N LYS A 38 -1.37 -21.20 2.53
CA LYS A 38 -2.67 -21.86 2.69
C LYS A 38 -2.72 -22.81 3.89
N VAL A 39 -1.65 -23.58 4.10
CA VAL A 39 -1.57 -24.57 5.19
C VAL A 39 -1.27 -23.88 6.54
N PHE A 40 -0.27 -23.00 6.57
CA PHE A 40 0.32 -22.52 7.83
C PHE A 40 -0.08 -21.10 8.24
N CYS A 41 -0.61 -20.25 7.33
CA CYS A 41 -1.06 -18.91 7.69
C CYS A 41 -2.43 -19.02 8.38
N LYS A 42 -2.39 -19.08 9.72
CA LYS A 42 -3.56 -19.04 10.60
C LYS A 42 -3.48 -17.78 11.46
N PRO A 43 -4.61 -17.21 11.93
CA PRO A 43 -4.61 -16.04 12.79
C PRO A 43 -3.56 -16.18 13.92
N PRO A 44 -2.74 -15.14 14.16
CA PRO A 44 -2.84 -13.76 13.66
C PRO A 44 -2.15 -13.48 12.30
N CYS A 45 -1.91 -14.48 11.45
CA CYS A 45 -1.44 -14.29 10.07
C CYS A 45 -2.58 -13.94 9.11
N TYR A 46 -2.39 -12.90 8.29
CA TYR A 46 -3.33 -12.46 7.26
C TYR A 46 -2.70 -12.68 5.88
N VAL A 47 -3.25 -13.62 5.11
CA VAL A 47 -2.62 -14.11 3.86
C VAL A 47 -2.45 -13.00 2.82
N ASP A 48 -3.45 -12.14 2.70
CA ASP A 48 -3.48 -10.97 1.82
C ASP A 48 -2.48 -9.87 2.22
N GLU A 49 -2.03 -9.83 3.47
CA GLU A 49 -0.98 -8.91 3.94
C GLU A 49 0.43 -9.53 3.94
N HIS A 50 0.57 -10.85 3.79
CA HIS A 50 1.88 -11.52 3.97
C HIS A 50 2.34 -12.37 2.79
N TYR A 51 1.42 -13.01 2.06
CA TYR A 51 1.78 -13.97 1.00
C TYR A 51 2.56 -13.29 -0.13
N PHE A 52 1.94 -12.37 -0.87
CA PHE A 52 2.62 -11.70 -1.97
C PHE A 52 3.83 -10.85 -1.54
N PRO A 53 3.77 -10.08 -0.43
CA PRO A 53 4.96 -9.40 0.06
C PRO A 53 6.14 -10.33 0.34
N THR A 54 5.88 -11.53 0.85
CA THR A 54 6.94 -12.53 1.10
C THR A 54 7.43 -13.16 -0.19
N LEU A 55 6.52 -13.62 -1.06
CA LEU A 55 6.85 -14.20 -2.36
C LEU A 55 7.73 -13.25 -3.18
N LEU A 56 7.29 -12.00 -3.35
CA LEU A 56 7.98 -11.02 -4.19
C LEU A 56 9.30 -10.55 -3.56
N HIS A 57 9.41 -10.55 -2.23
CA HIS A 57 10.68 -10.28 -1.57
C HIS A 57 11.72 -11.38 -1.81
N ILE A 58 11.29 -12.64 -1.87
CA ILE A 58 12.19 -13.76 -2.12
C ILE A 58 12.57 -13.84 -3.60
N GLU A 59 11.59 -13.81 -4.50
CA GLU A 59 11.78 -14.15 -5.91
C GLU A 59 12.13 -12.93 -6.79
N THR A 60 11.61 -11.74 -6.46
CA THR A 60 11.64 -10.58 -7.36
C THR A 60 11.99 -9.27 -6.64
N SER A 61 12.87 -9.32 -5.63
CA SER A 61 13.19 -8.15 -4.78
C SER A 61 13.69 -6.94 -5.56
N SER A 62 14.39 -7.14 -6.69
CA SER A 62 14.88 -6.08 -7.57
C SER A 62 13.80 -5.42 -8.41
N LEU A 63 12.61 -6.01 -8.50
CA LEU A 63 11.49 -5.52 -9.30
C LEU A 63 10.42 -4.79 -8.46
N ILE A 64 10.60 -4.70 -7.14
CA ILE A 64 9.62 -4.08 -6.24
C ILE A 64 10.18 -2.83 -5.57
N ALA A 65 9.32 -1.84 -5.35
CA ALA A 65 9.69 -0.56 -4.75
C ALA A 65 9.64 -0.55 -3.20
N ASN A 66 9.31 -1.69 -2.56
CA ASN A 66 9.10 -1.81 -1.11
C ASN A 66 8.13 -0.76 -0.51
N ARG A 67 7.23 -0.22 -1.33
CA ARG A 67 6.20 0.76 -0.97
C ARG A 67 4.95 0.57 -1.81
N THR A 68 3.84 1.13 -1.37
CA THR A 68 2.61 1.24 -2.16
C THR A 68 2.38 2.69 -2.59
N ILE A 69 1.56 2.88 -3.62
CA ILE A 69 1.06 4.18 -4.10
C ILE A 69 -0.20 4.63 -3.35
N THR A 70 -0.65 3.88 -2.35
CA THR A 70 -1.84 4.20 -1.55
C THR A 70 -1.45 4.77 -0.19
N LEU A 71 -1.71 6.06 0.04
CA LEU A 71 -1.61 6.68 1.36
C LEU A 71 -2.57 5.99 2.33
N THR A 72 -2.02 5.52 3.45
CA THR A 72 -2.79 4.94 4.56
C THR A 72 -2.25 5.49 5.86
N ASP A 73 -3.08 6.17 6.63
CA ASP A 73 -2.67 6.77 7.91
C ASP A 73 -2.90 5.81 9.09
N TRP A 74 -1.81 5.46 9.77
CA TRP A 74 -1.82 4.59 10.96
C TRP A 74 -1.55 5.36 12.26
N SER A 75 -1.42 6.69 12.21
CA SER A 75 -1.06 7.54 13.36
C SER A 75 -2.07 7.48 14.51
N ARG A 76 -3.34 7.14 14.21
CA ARG A 76 -4.41 6.99 15.19
C ARG A 76 -4.40 5.64 15.93
N GLY A 77 -3.50 4.73 15.57
CA GLY A 77 -3.37 3.40 16.19
C GLY A 77 -4.54 2.45 15.91
N GLY A 78 -4.48 1.26 16.52
CA GLY A 78 -5.49 0.20 16.36
C GLY A 78 -5.21 -0.79 15.23
N SER A 79 -6.15 -1.71 14.98
CA SER A 79 -6.05 -2.75 13.94
C SER A 79 -6.42 -2.27 12.54
N HIS A 80 -6.92 -1.05 12.42
CA HIS A 80 -7.38 -0.45 11.16
C HIS A 80 -6.83 0.96 11.02
N PRO A 81 -6.54 1.42 9.79
CA PRO A 81 -6.05 2.76 9.57
C PRO A 81 -7.14 3.81 9.85
N ALA A 82 -6.68 5.04 10.07
CA ALA A 82 -7.52 6.20 10.27
C ALA A 82 -8.56 6.34 9.14
N THR A 83 -9.76 6.76 9.54
CA THR A 83 -10.81 7.15 8.61
C THR A 83 -10.98 8.67 8.70
N PHE A 84 -10.64 9.35 7.61
CA PHE A 84 -10.78 10.79 7.47
C PHE A 84 -12.24 11.18 7.27
N GLY A 85 -12.75 12.04 8.17
CA GLY A 85 -14.09 12.61 8.07
C GLY A 85 -14.05 14.02 7.48
N GLU A 86 -15.21 14.68 7.44
CA GLU A 86 -15.36 16.07 6.99
C GLU A 86 -14.31 17.02 7.60
N ALA A 87 -14.11 16.97 8.92
CA ALA A 87 -13.17 17.82 9.65
C ALA A 87 -11.69 17.57 9.32
N ASP A 88 -11.38 16.45 8.67
CA ASP A 88 -10.01 16.12 8.25
C ASP A 88 -9.66 16.65 6.85
N ILE A 89 -10.66 17.08 6.07
CA ILE A 89 -10.47 17.49 4.67
C ILE A 89 -10.30 19.00 4.59
N SER A 90 -9.08 19.42 4.26
CA SER A 90 -8.72 20.83 4.04
C SER A 90 -7.61 20.95 2.99
N GLU A 91 -7.31 22.18 2.56
CA GLU A 91 -6.16 22.41 1.66
C GLU A 91 -4.83 21.99 2.34
N GLU A 92 -4.70 22.19 3.64
CA GLU A 92 -3.53 21.76 4.42
C GLU A 92 -3.39 20.24 4.46
N PHE A 93 -4.51 19.50 4.52
CA PHE A 93 -4.51 18.05 4.40
C PHE A 93 -3.85 17.64 3.07
N PHE A 94 -4.27 18.25 1.96
CA PHE A 94 -3.72 17.97 0.64
C PHE A 94 -2.26 18.38 0.49
N LYS A 95 -1.89 19.57 0.99
CA LYS A 95 -0.51 20.03 1.03
C LYS A 95 0.40 19.03 1.75
N ARG A 96 -0.04 18.52 2.90
CA ARG A 96 0.71 17.52 3.67
C ARG A 96 0.91 16.21 2.90
N ILE A 97 -0.09 15.74 2.15
CA ILE A 97 0.01 14.44 1.46
C ILE A 97 0.70 14.53 0.10
N LEU A 98 0.69 15.70 -0.54
CA LEU A 98 1.32 15.95 -1.84
C LEU A 98 2.78 16.41 -1.69
N ASP A 99 3.07 17.28 -0.73
CA ASP A 99 4.41 17.85 -0.56
C ASP A 99 5.24 17.11 0.51
N GLY A 100 4.60 16.23 1.29
CA GLY A 100 5.20 15.63 2.48
C GLY A 100 5.99 14.34 2.25
N GLN A 101 6.16 13.88 1.02
CA GLN A 101 6.84 12.61 0.73
C GLN A 101 7.87 12.76 -0.39
N ASP A 102 9.14 12.58 -0.04
CA ASP A 102 10.18 12.25 -1.00
C ASP A 102 10.23 10.73 -1.17
N CYS A 103 10.17 10.27 -2.42
CA CYS A 103 10.37 8.87 -2.75
C CYS A 103 11.16 8.71 -4.04
N LEU A 104 11.66 7.49 -4.24
CA LEU A 104 12.30 7.12 -5.49
C LEU A 104 11.26 6.59 -6.48
N TYR A 105 11.28 7.16 -7.67
CA TYR A 105 10.60 6.64 -8.86
C TYR A 105 11.66 6.35 -9.92
N ASN A 106 11.80 5.08 -10.30
CA ASN A 106 12.84 4.62 -11.24
C ASN A 106 14.27 5.12 -10.88
N GLY A 107 14.59 5.15 -9.58
CA GLY A 107 15.89 5.58 -9.07
C GLY A 107 16.10 7.10 -9.03
N GLN A 108 15.09 7.90 -9.37
CA GLN A 108 15.12 9.36 -9.28
C GLN A 108 14.19 9.86 -8.19
N ASN A 109 14.55 10.96 -7.54
CA ASN A 109 13.68 11.60 -6.54
C ASN A 109 12.41 12.13 -7.22
N SER A 110 11.27 11.86 -6.58
CA SER A 110 9.95 12.31 -6.99
C SER A 110 9.19 12.81 -5.77
N SER A 111 8.43 13.89 -5.94
CA SER A 111 7.42 14.34 -4.98
C SER A 111 6.09 13.59 -5.14
N ILE A 112 5.88 12.91 -6.28
CA ILE A 112 4.66 12.13 -6.53
C ILE A 112 4.88 10.71 -6.01
N CYS A 113 4.52 10.51 -4.74
CA CYS A 113 4.70 9.23 -4.06
C CYS A 113 3.41 8.43 -3.95
N VAL A 114 2.26 9.09 -3.90
CA VAL A 114 0.96 8.44 -3.75
C VAL A 114 0.03 8.87 -4.88
N LEU A 115 -0.77 7.93 -5.37
CA LEU A 115 -1.83 8.14 -6.35
C LEU A 115 -3.22 7.95 -5.74
N PHE A 116 -3.31 7.17 -4.67
CA PHE A 116 -4.56 6.87 -3.97
C PHE A 116 -4.41 7.18 -2.49
N ALA A 117 -5.54 7.37 -1.80
CA ALA A 117 -5.58 7.53 -0.36
C ALA A 117 -6.76 6.77 0.26
N ARG A 118 -6.59 6.31 1.50
CA ARG A 118 -7.63 5.70 2.31
C ARG A 118 -7.37 5.93 3.81
N LYS A 119 -8.39 5.87 4.67
CA LYS A 119 -9.82 5.66 4.39
C LYS A 119 -10.57 6.97 4.53
N PHE A 120 -11.66 7.13 3.78
CA PHE A 120 -12.54 8.29 3.87
C PHE A 120 -13.93 7.86 4.34
N ALA A 121 -14.51 8.61 5.27
CA ALA A 121 -15.90 8.45 5.66
C ALA A 121 -16.82 9.08 4.60
N PRO A 122 -18.11 8.69 4.52
CA PRO A 122 -19.06 9.35 3.63
C PRO A 122 -19.15 10.88 3.83
N SER A 123 -18.92 11.37 5.05
CA SER A 123 -18.90 12.81 5.35
C SER A 123 -17.75 13.57 4.68
N ALA A 124 -16.67 12.90 4.28
CA ALA A 124 -15.57 13.53 3.55
C ALA A 124 -15.92 13.84 2.08
N LEU A 125 -16.99 13.24 1.52
CA LEU A 125 -17.30 13.35 0.09
C LEU A 125 -17.50 14.80 -0.37
N GLN A 126 -18.34 15.56 0.34
CA GLN A 126 -18.62 16.94 -0.08
C GLN A 126 -17.37 17.81 -0.03
N PRO A 127 -16.61 17.90 1.08
CA PRO A 127 -15.34 18.64 1.09
C PRO A 127 -14.35 18.23 0.00
N LEU A 128 -14.22 16.93 -0.28
CA LEU A 128 -13.34 16.42 -1.34
C LEU A 128 -13.76 16.94 -2.72
N LEU A 129 -15.05 16.95 -3.03
CA LEU A 129 -15.56 17.46 -4.31
C LEU A 129 -15.37 18.97 -4.43
N HIS A 130 -15.58 19.73 -3.34
CA HIS A 130 -15.40 21.19 -3.34
C HIS A 130 -13.93 21.59 -3.56
N LEU A 131 -12.98 20.82 -3.03
CA LEU A 131 -11.55 21.09 -3.18
C LEU A 131 -10.92 20.48 -4.44
N ALA A 132 -11.64 19.64 -5.18
CA ALA A 132 -11.08 18.87 -6.28
C ALA A 132 -10.43 19.74 -7.37
N SER A 133 -11.10 20.82 -7.81
CA SER A 133 -10.54 21.72 -8.82
C SER A 133 -9.34 22.50 -8.29
N THR A 134 -9.40 22.99 -7.05
CA THR A 134 -8.33 23.75 -6.39
C THR A 134 -7.06 22.92 -6.23
N VAL A 135 -7.20 21.66 -5.78
CA VAL A 135 -6.06 20.81 -5.45
C VAL A 135 -5.51 20.08 -6.67
N LEU A 136 -6.38 19.62 -7.58
CA LEU A 136 -5.95 18.82 -8.74
C LEU A 136 -5.63 19.67 -9.97
N GLY A 137 -5.99 20.96 -9.97
CA GLY A 137 -5.64 21.91 -11.03
C GLY A 137 -6.38 21.70 -12.35
N PHE A 138 -7.51 20.99 -12.34
CA PHE A 138 -8.39 20.88 -13.51
C PHE A 138 -9.36 22.07 -13.54
N THR A 139 -9.36 22.80 -14.65
CA THR A 139 -10.29 23.91 -14.96
C THR A 139 -11.56 23.43 -15.63
#